data_AF-A0A7K2KWE5-F1
#
_entry.id   AF-A0A7K2KWE5-F1
#
_cell.length_a   1.000
_cell.length_b   1.000
_cell.length_c   1.000
_cell.angle_alpha   90.00
_cell.angle_beta   90.00
_cell.angle_gamma   90.00
#
_symmetry.space_group_name_H-M   'P 1'
#
loop_
_entity.id
_entity.type
_entity.pdbx_description
1 polymer ?
#
loop_
_entity_poly.entity_id
_entity_poly.type
_entity_poly.pdbx_seq_one_letter_code
_entity_poly.pdbx_strand_id
1 'polypeptide(L)'
;MTDSRSTHPTAPAVEFLDVRRIAFAEGPPLVLTPWELSEVDRLWSGTRAGNPAVFDGPLVAVTGIDRSVPGVLLAHWARLSYRHRALRVLRAAADVPGSVFVTVLLPTERGVVVGRGSATTAAPGRWTLP
;
A
#
# COMPACT_ATOMS: atom_id res chain seq x y z
N MET A 1 31.81 18.23 25.48
CA MET A 1 31.37 16.91 24.98
C MET A 1 29.95 17.09 24.48
N THR A 2 29.81 17.39 23.19
CA THR A 2 28.54 17.73 22.54
C THR A 2 27.78 16.46 22.20
N ASP A 3 26.61 16.30 22.80
CA ASP A 3 25.69 15.20 22.57
C ASP A 3 24.99 15.40 21.21
N SER A 4 25.48 14.71 20.18
CA SER A 4 24.84 14.64 18.87
C SER A 4 23.54 13.85 19.00
N ARG A 5 22.43 14.54 19.27
CA ARG A 5 21.09 13.97 19.11
C ARG A 5 20.94 13.48 17.67
N SER A 6 21.02 12.16 17.51
CA SER A 6 20.64 11.50 16.27
C SER A 6 19.19 11.84 15.99
N THR A 7 18.96 12.68 14.99
CA THR A 7 17.64 12.98 14.44
C THR A 7 17.17 11.78 13.63
N HIS A 8 16.85 10.69 14.32
CA HIS A 8 16.04 9.65 13.70
C HIS A 8 14.64 10.23 13.47
N PRO A 9 14.13 10.26 12.22
CA PRO A 9 12.76 10.67 11.98
C PRO A 9 11.86 9.77 12.83
N THR A 10 11.06 10.39 13.70
CA THR A 10 10.11 9.70 14.56
C THR A 10 9.21 8.86 13.65
N ALA A 11 9.28 7.53 13.78
CA ALA A 11 8.38 6.66 13.04
C ALA A 11 6.94 7.11 13.34
N PRO A 12 6.06 7.17 12.33
CA PRO A 12 4.67 7.53 12.58
C PRO A 12 4.10 6.59 13.65
N ALA A 13 3.28 7.16 14.54
CA ALA A 13 2.68 6.40 15.63
C ALA A 13 1.93 5.19 15.07
N VAL A 14 2.28 4.00 15.56
CA VAL A 14 1.55 2.76 15.25
C VAL A 14 0.30 2.75 16.11
N GLU A 15 -0.85 2.71 15.46
CA GLU A 15 -2.16 2.61 16.12
C GLU A 15 -2.59 1.13 16.16
N PHE A 16 -2.91 0.62 17.36
CA PHE A 16 -3.55 -0.67 17.55
C PHE A 16 -5.06 -0.44 17.72
N LEU A 17 -5.86 -1.16 16.94
CA LEU A 17 -7.32 -1.04 16.96
C LEU A 17 -7.92 -2.30 17.61
N ASP A 18 -8.85 -2.12 18.54
CA ASP A 18 -9.69 -3.22 19.04
C ASP A 18 -10.81 -3.52 18.03
N VAL A 19 -10.44 -4.16 16.92
CA VAL A 19 -11.35 -4.58 15.85
C VAL A 19 -11.65 -6.05 15.99
N ARG A 20 -12.93 -6.38 16.17
CA ARG A 20 -13.44 -7.75 16.24
C ARG A 20 -13.90 -8.27 14.88
N ARG A 21 -14.22 -7.35 13.96
CA ARG A 21 -14.65 -7.68 12.60
C ARG A 21 -14.17 -6.63 11.60
N ILE A 22 -13.55 -7.09 10.52
CA ILE A 22 -13.26 -6.27 9.35
C ILE A 22 -14.34 -6.56 8.30
N ALA A 23 -14.99 -5.51 7.81
CA ALA A 23 -15.95 -5.58 6.72
C ALA A 23 -15.42 -4.82 5.50
N PHE A 24 -15.82 -5.26 4.31
CA PHE A 24 -15.41 -4.64 3.06
C PHE A 24 -16.65 -4.26 2.26
N ALA A 25 -16.73 -3.00 1.84
CA ALA A 25 -17.77 -2.52 0.94
C ALA A 25 -17.14 -2.08 -0.37
N GLU A 26 -17.51 -2.73 -1.47
CA GLU A 26 -17.08 -2.29 -2.79
C GLU A 26 -17.81 -1.01 -3.16
N GLY A 27 -17.05 0.01 -3.55
CA GLY A 27 -17.52 1.28 -4.07
C GLY A 27 -17.34 1.38 -5.59
N PRO A 28 -17.70 2.54 -6.18
CA PRO A 28 -17.51 2.77 -7.60
C PRO A 28 -16.03 2.75 -7.98
N PRO A 29 -15.71 2.45 -9.26
CA PRO A 29 -14.35 2.55 -9.78
C PRO A 29 -13.75 3.95 -9.60
N LEU A 30 -12.43 4.02 -9.49
CA LEU A 30 -11.72 5.29 -9.46
C LEU A 30 -11.89 6.02 -10.80
N VAL A 31 -12.37 7.26 -10.75
CA VAL A 31 -12.44 8.12 -11.92
C VAL A 31 -11.08 8.76 -12.16
N LEU A 32 -10.55 8.58 -13.37
CA LEU A 32 -9.36 9.26 -13.84
C LEU A 32 -9.74 10.38 -14.79
N THR A 33 -9.00 11.48 -14.72
CA THR A 33 -9.06 12.49 -15.78
C THR A 33 -8.46 11.92 -17.08
N PRO A 34 -8.80 12.46 -18.26
CA PRO A 34 -8.18 12.05 -19.52
C PRO A 34 -6.65 12.16 -19.51
N TRP A 35 -6.11 13.19 -18.84
CA TRP A 35 -4.67 13.37 -18.69
C TRP A 35 -4.04 12.27 -17.82
N GLU A 36 -4.66 11.93 -16.68
CA GLU A 36 -4.18 10.85 -15.81
C GLU A 36 -4.18 9.50 -16.53
N LEU A 37 -5.22 9.21 -17.29
CA LEU A 37 -5.30 7.97 -18.07
C LEU A 37 -4.13 7.88 -19.07
N SER A 38 -3.90 8.96 -19.83
CA SER A 38 -2.77 9.03 -20.78
C SER A 38 -1.42 8.85 -20.09
N GLU A 39 -1.20 9.49 -18.94
CA GLU A 39 0.08 9.37 -18.22
C GLU A 39 0.28 8.00 -17.58
N VAL A 40 -0.78 7.39 -17.05
CA VAL A 40 -0.76 5.99 -16.56
C VAL A 40 -0.35 5.05 -17.69
N ASP A 41 -0.96 5.18 -18.88
CA ASP A 41 -0.63 4.33 -20.03
C ASP A 41 0.79 4.56 -20.54
N ARG A 42 1.28 5.80 -20.55
CA ARG A 42 2.67 6.13 -20.91
C ARG A 42 3.67 5.51 -19.93
N LEU A 43 3.45 5.67 -18.62
CA LEU A 43 4.32 5.11 -17.57
C LEU A 43 4.30 3.57 -17.57
N TRP A 44 3.13 2.98 -17.82
CA TRP A 44 3.00 1.53 -17.95
C TRP A 44 3.76 0.99 -19.16
N SER A 45 3.67 1.68 -20.30
CA SER A 45 4.43 1.32 -21.51
C SER A 45 5.94 1.35 -21.26
N GLY A 46 6.44 2.38 -20.56
CA GLY A 46 7.85 2.44 -20.14
C GLY A 46 8.25 1.30 -19.20
N THR A 47 7.37 0.95 -18.24
CA THR A 47 7.60 -0.17 -17.31
C THR A 47 7.70 -1.51 -18.06
N ARG A 48 6.80 -1.77 -19.01
CA ARG A 48 6.83 -2.97 -19.86
C ARG A 48 8.06 -3.03 -20.75
N ALA A 49 8.51 -1.90 -21.29
CA ALA A 49 9.72 -1.85 -22.10
C ALA A 49 10.98 -2.22 -21.27
N GLY A 50 11.05 -1.79 -20.01
CA GLY A 50 12.15 -2.13 -19.11
C GLY A 50 12.10 -3.55 -18.52
N ASN A 51 10.90 -4.13 -18.41
CA ASN A 51 10.71 -5.50 -17.95
C ASN A 51 9.51 -6.15 -18.66
N PRO A 52 9.73 -6.95 -19.72
CA PRO A 52 8.64 -7.58 -20.47
C PRO A 52 7.78 -8.58 -19.68
N ALA A 53 8.27 -9.06 -18.54
CA ALA A 53 7.55 -10.02 -17.70
C ALA A 53 6.50 -9.36 -16.78
N VAL A 54 6.46 -8.01 -16.70
CA VAL A 54 5.44 -7.32 -15.90
C VAL A 54 4.05 -7.48 -16.54
N PHE A 55 3.04 -7.67 -15.71
CA PHE A 55 1.66 -7.80 -16.14
C PHE A 55 0.76 -6.85 -15.35
N ASP A 56 -0.31 -6.39 -16.00
CA ASP A 56 -1.28 -5.50 -15.37
C ASP A 56 -2.31 -6.34 -14.60
N GLY A 57 -1.93 -6.75 -13.40
CA GLY A 57 -2.77 -7.58 -12.53
C GLY A 57 -3.91 -6.80 -11.88
N PRO A 58 -4.97 -7.49 -11.41
CA PRO A 58 -6.00 -6.88 -10.60
C PRO A 58 -5.41 -6.32 -9.30
N LEU A 59 -5.92 -5.18 -8.88
CA LEU A 59 -5.57 -4.52 -7.63
C LEU A 59 -6.86 -4.02 -6.96
N VAL A 60 -6.81 -3.79 -5.65
CA VAL A 60 -7.84 -3.04 -4.94
C VAL A 60 -7.19 -1.84 -4.24
N ALA A 61 -7.92 -0.73 -4.17
CA ALA A 61 -7.53 0.40 -3.35
C ALA A 61 -8.58 0.70 -2.29
N VAL A 62 -8.13 1.01 -1.08
CA VAL A 62 -8.95 1.60 -0.04
C VAL A 62 -9.27 3.03 -0.45
N THR A 63 -10.57 3.34 -0.50
CA THR A 63 -11.10 4.67 -0.78
C THR A 63 -11.60 5.37 0.49
N GLY A 64 -11.77 4.62 1.57
CA GLY A 64 -12.13 5.16 2.89
C GLY A 64 -12.14 4.09 3.97
N ILE A 65 -12.02 4.53 5.22
CA ILE A 65 -12.13 3.71 6.42
C ILE A 65 -13.21 4.32 7.31
N ASP A 66 -14.19 3.52 7.71
CA ASP A 66 -15.19 3.88 8.70
C ASP A 66 -15.03 3.02 9.96
N ARG A 67 -15.10 3.69 11.13
CA ARG A 67 -14.97 3.11 12.47
C ARG A 67 -16.13 3.56 13.39
N SER A 68 -17.24 4.02 12.81
CA SER A 68 -18.41 4.53 13.53
C SER A 68 -19.09 3.49 14.42
N VAL A 69 -18.96 2.20 14.08
CA VAL A 69 -19.51 1.09 14.85
C VAL A 69 -18.42 0.48 15.74
N PRO A 70 -18.61 0.42 17.08
CA PRO A 70 -17.64 -0.17 17.98
C PRO A 70 -17.26 -1.61 17.60
N GLY A 71 -15.96 -1.90 17.54
CA GLY A 71 -15.42 -3.22 17.22
C GLY A 71 -15.49 -3.61 15.73
N VAL A 72 -15.99 -2.74 14.85
CA VAL A 72 -16.06 -2.97 13.41
C VAL A 72 -15.22 -1.95 12.65
N LEU A 73 -14.37 -2.42 11.76
CA LEU A 73 -13.69 -1.60 10.78
C LEU A 73 -14.27 -1.89 9.39
N LEU A 74 -14.92 -0.89 8.80
CA LEU A 74 -15.43 -0.98 7.44
C LEU A 74 -14.43 -0.32 6.47
N ALA A 75 -13.85 -1.11 5.58
CA ALA A 75 -13.02 -0.63 4.49
C ALA A 75 -13.86 -0.46 3.22
N HIS A 76 -14.02 0.77 2.77
CA HIS A 76 -14.52 1.06 1.43
C HIS A 76 -13.39 0.85 0.44
N TRP A 77 -13.65 0.09 -0.62
CA TRP A 77 -12.62 -0.25 -1.59
C TRP A 77 -13.14 -0.18 -3.01
N ALA A 78 -12.25 0.04 -3.97
CA ALA A 78 -12.56 0.03 -5.40
C ALA A 78 -11.59 -0.89 -6.15
N ARG A 79 -12.07 -1.49 -7.24
CA ARG A 79 -11.23 -2.23 -8.18
C ARG A 79 -10.29 -1.27 -8.92
N LEU A 80 -9.04 -1.68 -9.03
CA LEU A 80 -8.00 -1.07 -9.84
C LEU A 80 -7.22 -2.16 -10.58
N SER A 81 -6.24 -1.74 -11.36
CA SER A 81 -5.21 -2.62 -11.88
C SER A 81 -3.82 -2.11 -11.52
N TYR A 82 -2.81 -2.96 -11.60
CA TYR A 82 -1.45 -2.67 -11.16
C TYR A 82 -0.87 -1.41 -11.79
N ARG A 83 -1.20 -1.12 -13.07
CA ARG A 83 -0.74 0.11 -13.76
C ARG A 83 -1.16 1.39 -13.03
N HIS A 84 -2.27 1.37 -12.31
CA HIS A 84 -2.77 2.53 -11.55
C HIS A 84 -1.87 2.90 -10.36
N ARG A 85 -0.88 2.08 -10.00
CA ARG A 85 0.18 2.51 -9.06
C ARG A 85 0.95 3.73 -9.53
N ALA A 86 0.97 4.00 -10.83
CA ALA A 86 1.53 5.22 -11.40
C ALA A 86 0.90 6.50 -10.83
N LEU A 87 -0.33 6.46 -10.29
CA LEU A 87 -0.94 7.62 -9.63
C LEU A 87 -0.10 8.16 -8.46
N ARG A 88 0.75 7.33 -7.84
CA ARG A 88 1.69 7.75 -6.79
C ARG A 88 2.71 8.79 -7.25
N VAL A 89 2.95 8.89 -8.56
CA VAL A 89 3.83 9.92 -9.13
C VAL A 89 3.06 11.07 -9.76
N LEU A 90 1.75 10.90 -10.00
CA LEU A 90 0.90 11.90 -10.68
C LEU A 90 0.08 12.75 -9.70
N ARG A 91 -0.24 12.21 -8.51
CA ARG A 91 -1.06 12.87 -7.48
C ARG A 91 -0.24 13.17 -6.23
N ALA A 92 -0.70 14.15 -5.45
CA ALA A 92 -0.20 14.35 -4.10
C ALA A 92 -0.52 13.12 -3.24
N ALA A 93 0.30 12.84 -2.23
CA ALA A 93 0.19 11.62 -1.41
C ALA A 93 -1.19 11.44 -0.76
N ALA A 94 -1.87 12.53 -0.40
CA ALA A 94 -3.21 12.52 0.19
C ALA A 94 -4.31 12.12 -0.81
N ASP A 95 -4.07 12.29 -2.12
CA ASP A 95 -5.05 12.06 -3.19
C ASP A 95 -4.85 10.72 -3.91
N VAL A 96 -3.82 9.96 -3.50
CA VAL A 96 -3.55 8.62 -4.00
C VAL A 96 -4.38 7.62 -3.20
N PRO A 97 -5.26 6.82 -3.85
CA PRO A 97 -5.99 5.77 -3.16
C PRO A 97 -5.05 4.79 -2.45
N GLY A 98 -5.38 4.46 -1.20
CA GLY A 98 -4.55 3.60 -0.36
C GLY A 98 -4.44 2.20 -0.96
N SER A 99 -3.23 1.65 -1.07
CA SER A 99 -3.09 0.25 -1.50
C SER A 99 -3.44 -0.68 -0.34
N VAL A 100 -4.28 -1.69 -0.62
CA VAL A 100 -4.53 -2.76 0.35
C VAL A 100 -3.37 -3.75 0.29
N PHE A 101 -2.83 -4.06 1.45
CA PHE A 101 -1.91 -5.18 1.65
C PHE A 101 -2.35 -5.95 2.88
N VAL A 102 -2.08 -7.25 2.88
CA VAL A 102 -2.21 -8.08 4.07
C VAL A 102 -0.81 -8.44 4.50
N THR A 103 -0.56 -8.30 5.80
CA THR A 103 0.63 -8.83 6.45
C THR A 103 0.22 -9.48 7.75
N VAL A 104 0.92 -10.51 8.18
CA VAL A 104 0.56 -11.31 9.35
C VAL A 104 1.69 -11.35 10.37
N LEU A 105 1.35 -11.16 11.63
CA LEU A 105 2.25 -11.52 12.72
C LEU A 105 2.14 -13.05 12.91
N LEU A 106 3.14 -13.79 12.43
CA LEU A 106 3.13 -15.26 12.47
C LEU A 106 4.04 -15.78 13.59
N PRO A 107 3.49 -16.13 14.78
CA PRO A 107 4.26 -16.72 15.86
C PRO A 107 4.62 -18.18 15.56
N THR A 108 5.71 -18.62 16.17
CA THR A 108 6.23 -19.99 16.19
C THR A 108 6.70 -20.31 17.61
N GLU A 109 7.03 -21.57 17.89
CA GLU A 109 7.59 -21.98 19.20
C GLU A 109 8.88 -21.23 19.58
N ARG A 110 9.62 -20.69 18.59
CA ARG A 110 10.95 -20.07 18.79
C ARG A 110 10.96 -18.56 18.59
N GLY A 111 9.84 -17.94 18.25
CA GLY A 111 9.77 -16.52 17.92
C GLY A 111 8.78 -16.21 16.80
N VAL A 112 9.05 -15.17 16.02
CA VAL A 112 8.15 -14.68 14.96
C VAL A 112 8.82 -14.84 13.60
N VAL A 113 8.04 -15.25 12.58
CA VAL A 113 8.52 -15.32 11.20
C VAL A 113 8.67 -13.92 10.63
N VAL A 114 9.86 -13.64 10.06
CA VAL A 114 10.15 -12.41 9.34
C VAL A 114 10.86 -12.72 8.02
N GLY A 115 10.55 -11.94 6.99
CA GLY A 115 11.23 -11.97 5.70
C GLY A 115 12.19 -10.78 5.55
N ARG A 116 13.26 -10.97 4.78
CA ARG A 116 14.12 -9.86 4.36
C ARG A 116 13.95 -9.65 2.86
N GLY A 117 13.55 -8.44 2.47
CA GLY A 117 13.31 -8.10 1.06
C GLY A 117 14.56 -8.29 0.20
N SER A 118 14.41 -8.95 -0.95
CA SER A 118 15.47 -9.08 -1.96
C SER A 118 15.91 -7.71 -2.50
N ALA A 119 17.12 -7.63 -3.05
CA ALA A 119 17.68 -6.46 -3.72
C ALA A 119 16.79 -5.90 -4.84
N THR A 120 15.93 -6.74 -5.43
CA THR A 120 15.05 -6.40 -6.54
C THR A 120 13.64 -5.97 -6.12
N THR A 121 13.36 -5.89 -4.82
CA THR A 121 12.06 -5.43 -4.29
C THR A 121 12.00 -3.90 -4.19
N ALA A 122 10.81 -3.34 -3.99
CA ALA A 122 10.63 -1.91 -3.78
C ALA A 122 11.23 -1.39 -2.46
N ALA A 123 11.56 -2.28 -1.51
CA ALA A 123 12.24 -1.93 -0.26
C ALA A 123 13.37 -2.95 0.04
N PRO A 124 14.49 -2.89 -0.70
CA PRO A 124 15.60 -3.83 -0.57
C PRO A 124 16.11 -3.96 0.86
N GLY A 125 16.34 -5.20 1.30
CA GLY A 125 16.93 -5.51 2.60
C GLY A 125 16.05 -5.21 3.82
N ARG A 126 14.85 -4.64 3.62
CA ARG A 126 13.90 -4.34 4.69
C ARG A 126 13.39 -5.63 5.32
N TRP A 127 13.37 -5.68 6.65
CA TRP A 127 12.67 -6.73 7.39
C TRP A 127 11.18 -6.44 7.37
N THR A 128 10.39 -7.43 6.96
CA THR A 128 8.93 -7.34 6.92
C THR A 128 8.31 -8.57 7.56
N LEU A 129 7.12 -8.38 8.10
CA LEU A 129 6.25 -9.52 8.37
C LEU A 129 5.80 -10.13 7.02
N PRO A 130 5.50 -11.44 6.99
CA PRO A 130 4.90 -12.09 5.82
C PRO A 130 3.62 -11.39 5.37
#